data_AF-A0AAU3XKS7-F1
#
_entry.id   AF-A0AAU3XKS7-F1
#
_cell.length_a   1.000
_cell.length_b   1.000
_cell.length_c   1.000
_cell.angle_alpha   90.00
_cell.angle_beta   90.00
_cell.angle_gamma   90.00
#
_symmetry.space_group_name_H-M   'P 1'
#
loop_
_entity.id
_entity.type
_entity.pdbx_description
1 polymer ?
#
loop_
_entity_poly.entity_id
_entity_poly.type
_entity_poly.pdbx_seq_one_letter_code
_entity_poly.pdbx_strand_id
1 'polypeptide(L)'
;MKPDPDPNLCLAVPEGFDDTDAESQVHPMARKLFPATTAADAFRKAHEWVGEHDVFLVDVSWDFAHDEDEPYTLSIYFTFELEPEDT
;
A
#
# COMPACT_ATOMS: atom_id res chain seq x y z
N MET A 1 2.37 26.38 4.61
CA MET A 1 3.62 25.59 4.70
C MET A 1 3.20 24.17 5.01
N LYS A 2 3.35 23.24 4.06
CA LYS A 2 3.05 21.82 4.30
C LYS A 2 4.15 21.29 5.23
N PRO A 3 3.85 20.47 6.24
CA PRO A 3 4.89 19.86 7.06
C PRO A 3 5.82 19.03 6.16
N ASP A 4 7.12 19.05 6.45
CA ASP A 4 8.08 18.16 5.80
C ASP A 4 7.64 16.71 6.02
N PRO A 5 7.73 15.83 5.00
CA PRO A 5 7.33 14.44 5.12
C PRO A 5 8.18 13.74 6.19
N ASP A 6 7.55 12.91 7.03
CA ASP A 6 8.26 12.09 8.00
C ASP A 6 9.23 11.15 7.25
N PRO A 7 10.55 11.25 7.49
CA PRO A 7 11.53 10.41 6.79
C PRO A 7 11.34 8.91 7.04
N ASN A 8 10.64 8.52 8.11
CA ASN A 8 10.31 7.11 8.39
C ASN A 8 9.17 6.58 7.49
N LEU A 9 8.50 7.46 6.74
CA LEU A 9 7.41 7.11 5.82
C LEU A 9 7.82 7.24 4.34
N CYS A 10 9.11 7.46 4.07
CA CYS A 10 9.66 7.58 2.72
C CYS A 10 10.34 6.28 2.29
N LEU A 11 10.15 5.89 1.02
CA LEU A 11 10.94 4.83 0.39
C LEU A 11 12.28 5.41 -0.06
N ALA A 12 13.39 4.87 0.46
CA ALA A 12 14.71 5.24 -0.01
C ALA A 12 14.97 4.60 -1.38
N VAL A 13 15.03 5.42 -2.43
CA VAL A 13 15.45 4.98 -3.76
C VAL A 13 16.99 4.90 -3.77
N PRO A 14 17.59 3.78 -4.21
CA PRO A 14 19.05 3.67 -4.31
C PRO A 14 19.65 4.78 -5.18
N GLU A 15 20.81 5.29 -4.76
CA GLU A 15 21.56 6.26 -5.55
C GLU A 15 21.92 5.64 -6.93
N GLY A 16 21.52 6.32 -8.01
CA GLY A 16 21.75 5.86 -9.39
C GLY A 16 20.69 4.89 -9.95
N PHE A 17 19.54 4.72 -9.27
CA PHE A 17 18.39 4.03 -9.86
C PHE A 17 17.81 4.87 -11.00
N ASP A 18 17.79 4.31 -12.22
CA ASP A 18 17.25 4.94 -13.41
C ASP A 18 15.78 4.52 -13.60
N ASP A 19 14.86 5.35 -13.10
CA ASP A 19 13.42 5.18 -13.24
C ASP A 19 12.87 5.71 -14.57
N THR A 20 13.75 6.21 -15.45
CA THR A 20 13.36 6.78 -16.75
C THR A 20 13.26 5.76 -17.87
N ASP A 21 13.84 4.56 -17.69
CA ASP A 21 13.70 3.45 -18.64
C ASP A 21 12.27 2.88 -18.60
N ALA A 22 11.58 2.90 -19.75
CA ALA A 22 10.19 2.50 -19.89
C ALA A 22 9.93 1.04 -19.49
N GLU A 23 10.92 0.16 -19.63
CA GLU A 23 10.84 -1.26 -19.23
C GLU A 23 11.17 -1.47 -17.74
N SER A 24 11.81 -0.48 -17.09
CA SER A 24 12.24 -0.53 -15.69
C SER A 24 11.49 0.45 -14.78
N GLN A 25 10.38 1.05 -15.25
CA GLN A 25 9.58 1.98 -14.46
C GLN A 25 9.07 1.30 -13.18
N VAL A 26 9.77 1.54 -12.07
CA VAL A 26 9.35 1.12 -10.75
C VAL A 26 8.53 2.24 -10.15
N HIS A 27 7.23 2.05 -10.11
CA HIS A 27 6.34 2.98 -9.43
C HIS A 27 6.34 2.69 -7.92
N PRO A 28 6.55 3.72 -7.07
CA PRO A 28 6.38 3.55 -5.64
C PRO A 28 4.92 3.15 -5.37
N MET A 29 4.75 2.05 -4.64
CA MET A 29 3.44 1.48 -4.34
C MET A 29 3.39 1.11 -2.87
N ALA A 30 2.34 1.58 -2.20
CA ALA A 30 2.09 1.23 -0.81
C ALA A 30 1.45 -0.15 -0.74
N ARG A 31 1.79 -0.91 0.30
CA ARG A 31 1.13 -2.17 0.65
C ARG A 31 0.60 -2.06 2.07
N LYS A 32 -0.66 -2.45 2.29
CA LYS A 32 -1.23 -2.61 3.62
C LYS A 32 -1.70 -4.05 3.83
N LEU A 33 -1.40 -4.59 5.00
CA LEU A 33 -1.77 -5.94 5.41
C LEU A 33 -2.97 -5.91 6.35
N PHE A 34 -3.90 -6.83 6.15
CA PHE A 34 -5.07 -7.06 6.97
C PHE A 34 -5.06 -8.51 7.48
N PRO A 35 -4.27 -8.80 8.52
CA PRO A 35 -4.32 -10.10 9.19
C PRO A 35 -5.66 -10.27 9.91
N ALA A 36 -6.20 -11.49 9.95
CA ALA A 36 -7.42 -11.82 10.68
C ALA A 36 -7.47 -13.32 11.06
N THR A 37 -8.33 -13.63 12.03
CA THR A 37 -8.65 -15.03 12.41
C THR A 37 -9.64 -15.70 11.46
N THR A 38 -10.34 -14.94 10.62
CA THR A 38 -11.22 -15.46 9.57
C THR A 38 -11.04 -14.69 8.27
N ALA A 39 -11.34 -15.34 7.14
CA ALA A 39 -11.27 -14.66 5.87
C ALA A 39 -12.27 -13.50 5.75
N ALA A 40 -13.48 -13.69 6.26
CA ALA A 40 -14.50 -12.64 6.27
C ALA A 40 -14.02 -11.39 7.04
N ASP A 41 -13.31 -11.57 8.15
CA ASP A 41 -12.76 -10.45 8.92
C ASP A 41 -11.64 -9.71 8.18
N ALA A 42 -10.76 -10.41 7.47
CA ALA A 42 -9.73 -9.75 6.65
C ALA A 42 -10.37 -8.86 5.57
N PHE A 43 -11.38 -9.36 4.86
CA PHE A 43 -12.13 -8.57 3.87
C PHE A 43 -12.91 -7.41 4.51
N ARG A 44 -13.53 -7.62 5.66
CA ARG A 44 -14.23 -6.56 6.39
C ARG A 44 -13.27 -5.43 6.80
N LYS A 45 -12.13 -5.77 7.42
CA LYS A 45 -11.08 -4.80 7.80
C LYS A 45 -10.58 -4.01 6.59
N ALA A 46 -10.35 -4.69 5.46
CA ALA A 46 -9.93 -4.03 4.22
C ALA A 46 -11.01 -3.10 3.65
N HIS A 47 -12.27 -3.55 3.62
CA HIS A 47 -13.40 -2.73 3.16
C HIS A 47 -13.59 -1.47 4.02
N GLU A 48 -13.56 -1.61 5.35
CA GLU A 48 -13.63 -0.49 6.28
C GLU A 48 -12.51 0.53 5.98
N TRP A 49 -11.27 0.05 5.84
CA TRP A 49 -10.14 0.91 5.57
C TRP A 49 -10.20 1.59 4.20
N VAL A 50 -10.53 0.87 3.13
CA VAL A 50 -10.67 1.47 1.78
C VAL A 50 -11.82 2.49 1.76
N GLY A 51 -12.89 2.27 2.52
CA GLY A 51 -13.99 3.23 2.63
C GLY A 51 -13.62 4.53 3.35
N GLU A 52 -12.57 4.52 4.19
CA GLU A 52 -12.10 5.67 4.96
C GLU A 52 -10.98 6.46 4.24
N HIS A 53 -10.35 5.88 3.23
CA HIS A 53 -9.15 6.42 2.60
C HIS A 53 -9.33 6.58 1.08
N ASP A 54 -8.95 7.74 0.55
CA ASP A 54 -8.95 8.00 -0.89
C ASP A 54 -7.68 7.42 -1.53
N VAL A 55 -7.82 6.22 -2.08
CA VAL A 55 -6.71 5.42 -2.64
C VAL A 55 -7.12 4.78 -3.94
N PHE A 56 -6.19 4.74 -4.88
CA PHE A 56 -6.32 3.94 -6.09
C PHE A 56 -5.79 2.53 -5.82
N LEU A 57 -6.70 1.56 -5.79
CA LEU A 57 -6.34 0.16 -5.56
C LEU A 57 -5.76 -0.46 -6.84
N VAL A 58 -4.48 -0.85 -6.76
CA VAL A 58 -3.72 -1.41 -7.88
C VAL A 58 -3.88 -2.93 -7.93
N ASP A 59 -3.74 -3.61 -6.79
CA ASP A 59 -3.82 -5.07 -6.73
C ASP A 59 -4.20 -5.57 -5.32
N VAL A 60 -4.59 -6.84 -5.22
CA VAL A 60 -4.82 -7.55 -3.96
C VAL A 60 -4.10 -8.90 -3.96
N SER A 61 -3.55 -9.29 -2.83
CA SER A 61 -3.02 -10.64 -2.64
C SER A 61 -3.57 -11.28 -1.38
N TRP A 62 -3.65 -12.61 -1.40
CA TRP A 62 -4.16 -13.42 -0.30
C TRP A 62 -3.07 -14.39 0.15
N ASP A 63 -2.86 -14.44 1.47
CA ASP A 63 -1.84 -15.31 2.06
C ASP A 63 -2.35 -15.96 3.36
N PHE A 64 -1.68 -17.05 3.75
CA PHE A 64 -1.88 -17.72 5.04
C PHE A 64 -0.55 -17.73 5.82
N ALA A 65 -0.43 -16.84 6.80
CA ALA A 65 0.74 -16.74 7.64
C ALA A 65 0.71 -17.83 8.72
N HIS A 66 1.44 -18.92 8.47
CA HIS A 66 1.57 -20.01 9.43
C HIS A 66 2.15 -19.52 10.76
N ASP A 67 1.69 -20.12 11.86
CA ASP A 67 2.12 -19.85 13.23
C ASP A 67 1.78 -18.45 13.79
N GLU A 68 0.99 -17.65 13.07
CA GLU A 68 0.47 -16.36 13.54
C GLU A 68 -0.92 -16.49 14.19
N ASP A 69 -1.22 -15.64 15.18
CA ASP A 69 -2.53 -15.59 15.85
C ASP A 69 -3.66 -15.19 14.89
N GLU A 70 -3.35 -14.37 13.88
CA GLU A 70 -4.25 -13.91 12.82
C GLU A 70 -3.72 -14.37 11.44
N PRO A 71 -3.89 -15.65 11.06
CA PRO A 71 -3.15 -16.24 9.94
C PRO A 71 -3.69 -15.83 8.57
N TYR A 72 -4.95 -15.44 8.45
CA TYR A 72 -5.54 -15.04 7.17
C TYR A 72 -5.14 -13.61 6.83
N THR A 73 -4.33 -13.42 5.81
CA THR A 73 -3.80 -12.10 5.46
C THR A 73 -4.26 -11.68 4.08
N LEU A 74 -5.12 -10.66 4.03
CA LEU A 74 -5.37 -9.90 2.79
C LEU A 74 -4.35 -8.76 2.71
N SER A 75 -3.65 -8.64 1.59
CA SER A 75 -2.85 -7.46 1.29
C SER A 75 -3.51 -6.65 0.19
N ILE A 76 -3.51 -5.33 0.32
CA ILE A 76 -3.85 -4.43 -0.77
C ILE A 76 -2.61 -3.64 -1.17
N TYR A 77 -2.47 -3.44 -2.48
CA TYR A 77 -1.44 -2.62 -3.09
C TYR A 77 -2.13 -1.40 -3.71
N PHE A 78 -1.65 -0.21 -3.38
CA PHE A 78 -2.34 1.02 -3.74
C PHE A 78 -1.39 2.19 -3.92
N THR A 79 -1.87 3.20 -4.63
CA THR A 79 -1.30 4.54 -4.66
C THR A 79 -2.27 5.52 -4.01
N PHE A 80 -1.76 6.58 -3.40
CA PHE A 80 -2.61 7.69 -2.98
C PHE A 80 -2.96 8.50 -4.22
N GLU A 81 -4.25 8.78 -4.43
CA GLU A 81 -4.63 9.80 -5.41
C GLU A 81 -4.22 11.15 -4.83
N LEU A 82 -3.18 11.74 -5.41
CA LEU A 82 -2.83 13.12 -5.10
C LEU A 82 -3.82 14.00 -5.88
N GLU A 83 -4.51 14.90 -5.18
CA GLU A 83 -5.20 15.99 -5.85
C GLU A 83 -4.21 16.66 -6.80
N PRO A 84 -4.61 16.93 -8.06
CA PRO A 84 -3.74 17.60 -9.01
C PRO A 84 -3.21 18.89 -8.38
N GLU A 85 -1.89 19.09 -8.42
CA GLU A 85 -1.32 20.37 -7.97
C GLU A 85 -1.93 21.48 -8.84
N ASP A 86 -2.59 22.46 -8.21
CA ASP A 86 -2.99 23.70 -8.87
C ASP A 86 -1.71 24.33 -9.46
N THR A 87 -1.62 24.29 -10.79
CA THR A 87 -0.46 24.75 -11.58
C THR A 87 -0.43 26.25 -11.76
#